data_AF-A0A1Z5IZ50-F1
#
_entry.id   AF-A0A1Z5IZ50-F1
#
_cell.length_a   1.000
_cell.length_b   1.000
_cell.length_c   1.000
_cell.angle_alpha   90.00
_cell.angle_beta   90.00
_cell.angle_gamma   90.00
#
_symmetry.space_group_name_H-M   'P 1'
#
loop_
_entity.id
_entity.type
_entity.pdbx_description
1 polymer ?
#
loop_
_entity_poly.entity_id
_entity_poly.type
_entity_poly.pdbx_seq_one_letter_code
_entity_poly.pdbx_strand_id
1 'polypeptide(L)' 'MTREEKIQYVAESSHHSIDFIRRLADRNEENLDLMVNVADGLAEQSLKEQAISMS' A
#
# COMPACT_ATOMS: atom_id res chain seq x y z
N MET A 1 1.64 9.94 7.41
CA MET A 1 0.30 9.68 6.87
C MET A 1 -0.68 9.48 8.01
N THR A 2 -1.85 10.11 7.94
CA THR A 2 -3.01 9.83 8.78
C THR A 2 -3.59 8.45 8.47
N ARG A 3 -4.49 7.94 9.33
CA ARG A 3 -5.16 6.64 9.10
C ARG A 3 -5.88 6.59 7.74
N GLU A 4 -6.60 7.64 7.39
CA GLU A 4 -7.32 7.73 6.11
C GLU A 4 -6.35 7.84 4.92
N GLU A 5 -5.25 8.57 5.06
CA GLU A 5 -4.20 8.60 4.03
C GLU A 5 -3.57 7.22 3.81
N LYS A 6 -3.34 6.43 4.87
CA LYS A 6 -2.87 5.04 4.75
C LYS A 6 -3.87 4.14 4.04
N ILE A 7 -5.14 4.25 4.40
CA ILE A 7 -6.21 3.47 3.75
C ILE A 7 -6.29 3.79 2.26
N GLN A 8 -6.28 5.08 1.90
CA GLN A 8 -6.32 5.53 0.51
C GLN A 8 -5.11 5.02 -0.27
N TYR A 9 -3.90 5.22 0.28
CA TYR A 9 -2.65 4.81 -0.35
C TYR A 9 -2.60 3.30 -0.60
N VAL A 10 -2.97 2.50 0.39
CA VAL A 10 -3.00 1.03 0.26
C VAL A 10 -4.05 0.61 -0.76
N ALA A 11 -5.24 1.20 -0.75
CA ALA A 11 -6.31 0.87 -1.69
C ALA A 11 -5.88 1.10 -3.15
N GLU A 12 -5.25 2.26 -3.41
CA GLU A 12 -4.70 2.60 -4.73
C GLU A 12 -3.57 1.64 -5.13
N SER A 13 -2.63 1.38 -4.22
CA SER A 13 -1.45 0.55 -4.51
C SER A 13 -1.78 -0.93 -4.68
N SER A 14 -2.76 -1.45 -3.92
CA SER A 14 -3.14 -2.87 -3.92
C SER A 14 -4.32 -3.18 -4.84
N HIS A 15 -4.88 -2.18 -5.55
CA HIS A 15 -6.09 -2.33 -6.36
C HIS A 15 -7.29 -2.93 -5.60
N HIS A 16 -7.42 -2.58 -4.32
CA HIS A 16 -8.57 -2.98 -3.48
C HIS A 16 -9.44 -1.78 -3.15
N SER A 17 -10.70 -2.03 -2.76
CA SER A 17 -11.58 -0.94 -2.34
C SER A 17 -11.17 -0.39 -0.96
N ILE A 18 -11.39 0.91 -0.76
CA ILE A 18 -11.21 1.60 0.53
C ILE A 18 -11.94 0.84 1.66
N ASP A 19 -13.17 0.38 1.41
CA ASP A 19 -13.97 -0.35 2.41
C ASP A 19 -13.40 -1.72 2.76
N PHE A 20 -12.68 -2.36 1.85
CA PHE A 20 -11.96 -3.59 2.15
C PHE A 20 -10.76 -3.30 3.08
N ILE A 21 -9.97 -2.28 2.77
CA ILE A 21 -8.81 -1.88 3.58
C ILE A 21 -9.25 -1.41 4.97
N ARG A 22 -10.32 -0.60 5.06
CA ARG A 22 -10.93 -0.20 6.34
C ARG A 22 -11.30 -1.40 7.21
N ARG A 23 -12.01 -2.38 6.65
CA ARG A 23 -12.41 -3.58 7.41
C ARG A 23 -11.24 -4.42 7.89
N LEU A 24 -10.13 -4.45 7.15
CA LEU A 24 -8.90 -5.13 7.59
C LEU A 24 -8.19 -4.36 8.71
N ALA A 25 -8.13 -3.02 8.60
CA ALA A 25 -7.55 -2.14 9.60
C ALA A 25 -8.38 -2.08 10.90
N ASP A 26 -9.71 -2.18 10.81
CA ASP A 26 -10.61 -2.22 11.96
C ASP A 26 -10.47 -3.52 12.77
N ARG A 27 -10.03 -4.61 12.14
CA ARG A 27 -9.77 -5.89 12.82
C ARG A 27 -8.44 -5.90 13.55
N ASN A 28 -7.44 -5.22 13.02
CA ASN A 28 -6.14 -5.00 13.65
C ASN A 28 -5.45 -3.80 12.99
N GLU A 29 -5.17 -2.76 13.78
CA GLU A 29 -4.55 -1.53 13.27
C GLU A 29 -3.12 -1.77 12.76
N GLU A 30 -2.38 -2.74 13.31
CA GLU A 30 -1.05 -3.13 12.82
C GLU A 30 -1.09 -3.66 11.38
N ASN A 31 -2.24 -4.21 10.94
CA ASN A 31 -2.38 -4.64 9.56
C ASN A 31 -2.27 -3.47 8.59
N LEU A 32 -2.76 -2.29 8.98
CA LEU A 32 -2.71 -1.11 8.12
C LEU A 32 -1.27 -0.66 7.89
N ASP A 33 -0.44 -0.69 8.93
CA ASP A 33 0.98 -0.36 8.82
C ASP A 33 1.75 -1.40 8.01
N LEU A 34 1.44 -2.68 8.19
CA LEU A 34 2.02 -3.76 7.37
C LEU A 34 1.63 -3.61 5.89
N MET A 35 0.38 -3.27 5.60
CA MET A 35 -0.08 -3.05 4.23
C MET A 35 0.62 -1.86 3.55
N VAL A 36 0.89 -0.78 4.29
CA VAL A 36 1.69 0.35 3.79
C VAL A 36 3.10 -0.11 3.43
N ASN A 37 3.78 -0.83 4.32
CA ASN A 37 5.13 -1.33 4.06
C ASN A 37 5.20 -2.25 2.82
N VAL A 38 4.17 -3.08 2.61
CA VAL A 38 4.08 -3.92 1.41
C VAL A 38 3.89 -3.07 0.15
N ALA A 39 3.02 -2.06 0.20
CA ALA A 39 2.80 -1.14 -0.93
C ALA A 39 4.08 -0.36 -1.28
N ASP A 40 4.81 0.15 -0.27
CA ASP A 40 6.09 0.83 -0.46
C ASP A 40 7.13 -0.09 -1.14
N GLY A 41 7.25 -1.34 -0.66
CA GLY A 41 8.16 -2.32 -1.24
C GLY A 41 7.87 -2.64 -2.71
N LEU A 42 6.59 -2.74 -3.07
CA LEU A 42 6.15 -2.94 -4.45
C LEU A 42 6.46 -1.71 -5.33
N ALA A 43 6.23 -0.51 -4.82
CA ALA A 43 6.54 0.73 -5.52
C ALA A 43 8.06 0.85 -5.79
N GLU A 44 8.90 0.57 -4.79
CA GLU A 44 10.35 0.54 -4.95
C GLU A 44 10.80 -0.49 -5.97
N GLN A 45 10.21 -1.68 -5.96
CA GLN A 45 10.55 -2.73 -6.92
C GLN A 45 10.20 -2.30 -8.34
N SER A 46 9.01 -1.73 -8.56
CA SER A 46 8.61 -1.22 -9.87
C SER A 46 9.55 -0.13 -10.39
N LEU A 47 9.98 0.79 -9.53
CA LEU A 47 10.96 1.82 -9.89
C LEU A 47 12.32 1.23 -10.28
N LYS A 48 12.80 0.22 -9.55
CA LYS A 48 14.04 -0.50 -9.87
C LYS A 48 13.95 -1.22 -11.22
N GLU A 49 12.83 -1.88 -11.49
CA GLU A 49 12.58 -2.57 -12.77
C GLU A 49 12.55 -1.58 -13.95
N GLN A 50 11.90 -0.43 -13.79
CA GLN A 50 11.89 0.62 -14.80
C GLN A 50 13.29 1.19 -15.06
N ALA A 51 14.08 1.43 -14.00
CA ALA A 51 15.44 1.93 -14.13
C ALA A 51 16.34 0.96 -14.91
N ILE A 52 16.22 -0.35 -14.65
CA ILE A 52 16.95 -1.39 -15.41
C ILE A 52 16.47 -1.47 -16.86
N SER A 53 15.17 -1.32 -17.12
CA SER A 53 14.64 -1.38 -18.48
C SER A 53 15.07 -0.19 -19.35
N MET A 54 15.50 0.92 -18.75
CA MET A 54 15.95 2.13 -19.45
C MET A 54 17.47 2.22 -19.63
N SER A 55 18.24 1.29 -19.05
CA SER A 55 19.71 1.19 -19.14
C SER A 55 20.17 0.14 -20.13
#